data_AF-A0AAQ3UPI0-F1
#
_entry.id   AF-A0AAQ3UPI0-F1
#
_cell.length_a   1.000
_cell.length_b   1.000
_cell.length_c   1.000
_cell.angle_alpha   90.00
_cell.angle_beta   90.00
_cell.angle_gamma   90.00
#
_symmetry.space_group_name_H-M   'P 1'
#
loop_
_entity.id
_entity.type
_entity.pdbx_description
1 polymer ?
#
loop_
_entity_poly.entity_id
_entity_poly.type
_entity_poly.pdbx_seq_one_letter_code
_entity_poly.pdbx_strand_id
1 'polypeptide(L)'
;MEHLPEQQHMEGEGAAKLRRLERSCGLNGGSSFHLEDLPMEIQPLVLSLLSLKKAASTSIVSRNWRKLWTWYPNLCFDGSRDGPADKYGLKIETEKFIETVDSIIRQHSGIGLNKFGIRCNLRKNSSDVLDRWICFATESKAKVIDMNLGPKRNNVGPSKQAYGFPLEAFGAQDCPFIHSLSLNNVSIKPHLDICGFTKLRFLHLDCVQIIGDLPGLLLNCCSLEDLEVIACLGVTCLNIPHQLDKLRHLLISDTRVQMIELNAPHLSDFGYQGEVIPIVLHGCSKLQKATLNFHHTWNEEEHNKVLGHAFNGIPSISTVKVLNVRAYTHIKQPVWSSQVHTLIRPTCMFMNLRHLNYEIAIFTNFPNSYDGILRMAQYLALVPQLETLELHMFYARNDSSCWHGEVVSFPMRGLDRLKMVYMSGFRCYRAQMDLLCGILQMAAALEHVTIDPIARVQFRSAHASLLIPDENKICEWAHGASERFGKAINAKANGILQMGAVLQHVTIDPIARVQFRSAYAGLFIPDEDEICEWAHGASERFGKAINERCLSIKKMN
;
A
#
# COMPACT_ATOMS: atom_id res chain seq x y z
N MET A 1 -8.99 24.78 54.41
CA MET A 1 -10.16 25.54 53.92
C MET A 1 -9.65 26.91 53.53
N GLU A 2 -9.09 27.00 52.32
CA GLU A 2 -8.51 28.25 51.81
C GLU A 2 -9.38 28.76 50.67
N HIS A 3 -9.79 30.02 50.83
CA HIS A 3 -10.63 30.76 49.91
C HIS A 3 -9.80 31.28 48.72
N LEU A 4 -10.30 31.06 47.51
CA LEU A 4 -9.89 31.75 46.29
C LEU A 4 -10.07 33.27 46.42
N PRO A 5 -9.25 34.05 45.68
CA PRO A 5 -9.80 35.18 44.97
C PRO A 5 -9.46 35.24 43.46
N GLU A 6 -10.49 35.62 42.71
CA GLU A 6 -10.49 36.60 41.61
C GLU A 6 -9.86 36.24 40.25
N GLN A 7 -10.66 35.50 39.47
CA GLN A 7 -10.55 35.35 38.01
C GLN A 7 -11.24 36.46 37.18
N GLN A 8 -11.71 37.56 37.79
CA GLN A 8 -12.58 38.53 37.09
C GLN A 8 -11.87 39.68 36.35
N HIS A 9 -10.54 39.79 36.41
CA HIS A 9 -9.83 40.94 35.81
C HIS A 9 -9.24 40.70 34.39
N MET A 10 -9.26 39.46 33.87
CA MET A 10 -8.69 39.10 32.55
C MET A 10 -9.74 38.96 31.43
N GLU A 11 -11.01 38.73 31.75
CA GLU A 11 -12.08 38.64 30.73
C GLU A 11 -12.52 40.02 30.21
N GLY A 12 -12.33 41.08 31.00
CA GLY A 12 -12.68 42.46 30.63
C GLY A 12 -11.80 43.05 29.51
N GLU A 13 -10.49 42.75 29.50
CA GLU A 13 -9.58 43.27 28.47
C GLU A 13 -9.71 42.55 27.12
N GLY A 14 -10.02 41.25 27.14
CA GLY A 14 -10.30 40.46 25.93
C GLY A 14 -11.59 40.91 25.24
N ALA A 15 -12.66 41.13 26.02
CA ALA A 15 -13.93 41.62 25.50
C ALA A 15 -13.86 43.08 25.03
N ALA A 16 -13.04 43.92 25.67
CA ALA A 16 -12.80 45.30 25.21
C ALA A 16 -11.98 45.35 23.90
N LYS A 17 -11.04 44.42 23.69
CA LYS A 17 -10.28 44.28 22.44
C LYS A 17 -11.14 43.74 21.28
N LEU A 18 -12.02 42.78 21.53
CA LEU A 18 -12.98 42.29 20.53
C LEU A 18 -13.97 43.37 20.10
N ARG A 19 -14.49 44.16 21.04
CA ARG A 19 -15.35 45.32 20.71
C ARG A 19 -14.62 46.43 19.95
N ARG A 20 -13.28 46.50 20.05
CA ARG A 20 -12.45 47.44 19.28
C ARG A 20 -12.28 46.99 17.82
N LEU A 21 -12.28 45.68 17.56
CA LEU A 21 -12.35 45.12 16.20
C LEU A 21 -13.75 45.30 15.59
N GLU A 22 -14.82 45.13 16.37
CA GLU A 22 -16.19 45.31 15.86
C GLU A 22 -16.52 46.78 15.52
N ARG A 23 -15.92 47.75 16.23
CA ARG A 23 -16.12 49.19 15.93
C ARG A 23 -15.33 49.71 14.72
N SER A 24 -14.36 48.98 14.18
CA SER A 24 -13.72 49.36 12.90
C SER A 24 -14.48 48.84 11.68
N CYS A 25 -15.51 48.02 11.87
CA CYS A 25 -16.37 47.49 10.80
C CYS A 25 -17.70 48.26 10.71
N GLY A 26 -17.63 49.59 10.82
CA GLY A 26 -18.75 50.46 10.45
C GLY A 26 -18.93 50.46 8.93
N LEU A 27 -20.01 49.84 8.47
CA LEU A 27 -20.42 49.74 7.08
C LEU A 27 -20.50 51.13 6.42
N ASN A 28 -19.49 51.47 5.61
CA ASN A 28 -19.60 52.25 4.38
C ASN A 28 -18.21 52.38 3.71
N GLY A 29 -18.04 51.73 2.56
CA GLY A 29 -16.82 51.72 1.75
C GLY A 29 -16.03 50.41 1.88
N GLY A 30 -15.77 49.74 0.76
CA GLY A 30 -15.14 48.42 0.71
C GLY A 30 -13.74 48.39 1.34
N SER A 31 -13.65 48.07 2.63
CA SER A 31 -12.40 47.80 3.31
C SER A 31 -11.91 46.41 2.90
N SER A 32 -11.03 46.39 1.89
CA SER A 32 -10.19 45.24 1.56
C SER A 32 -9.52 44.73 2.84
N PHE A 33 -9.76 43.47 3.21
CA PHE A 33 -8.98 42.82 4.26
C PHE A 33 -7.52 42.75 3.79
N HIS A 34 -6.64 43.49 4.45
CA HIS A 34 -5.20 43.45 4.16
C HIS A 34 -4.52 42.46 5.09
N LEU A 35 -3.76 41.52 4.50
CA LEU A 35 -2.97 40.53 5.24
C LEU A 35 -1.96 41.21 6.22
N GLU A 36 -1.65 42.48 5.98
CA GLU A 36 -0.78 43.32 6.81
C GLU A 36 -1.36 43.65 8.19
N ASP A 37 -2.69 43.61 8.32
CA ASP A 37 -3.40 44.01 9.55
C ASP A 37 -3.61 42.85 10.54
N LEU A 38 -3.16 41.63 10.17
CA LEU A 38 -3.22 40.45 11.04
C LEU A 38 -2.34 40.63 12.30
N PRO A 39 -2.84 40.31 13.51
CA PRO A 39 -2.03 40.29 14.73
C PRO A 39 -0.80 39.39 14.58
N MET A 40 0.34 39.82 15.12
CA MET A 40 1.63 39.11 15.01
C MET A 40 1.55 37.67 15.51
N GLU A 41 0.67 37.38 16.46
CA GLU A 41 0.46 36.05 17.04
C GLU A 41 -0.23 35.08 16.06
N ILE A 42 -0.99 35.60 15.10
CA ILE A 42 -1.76 34.81 14.13
C ILE A 42 -0.98 34.59 12.83
N GLN A 43 -0.03 35.47 12.50
CA GLN A 43 0.74 35.38 11.25
C GLN A 43 1.51 34.05 11.11
N PRO A 44 2.20 33.50 12.15
CA PRO A 44 2.85 32.20 12.07
C PRO A 44 1.86 31.04 11.86
N LEU A 45 0.66 31.14 12.45
CA LEU A 45 -0.40 30.14 12.27
C LEU A 45 -0.88 30.13 10.82
N VAL A 46 -1.13 31.30 10.23
CA VAL A 46 -1.51 31.42 8.82
C VAL A 46 -0.42 30.85 7.91
N LEU A 47 0.84 31.17 8.17
CA LEU A 47 1.95 30.64 7.38
C LEU A 47 2.01 29.12 7.46
N SER A 48 1.83 28.52 8.63
CA SER A 48 1.89 27.06 8.84
C SER A 48 0.85 26.28 8.02
N LEU A 49 -0.20 26.94 7.54
CA LEU A 49 -1.24 26.38 6.67
C LEU A 49 -0.89 26.45 5.18
N LEU A 50 0.17 27.14 4.80
CA LEU A 50 0.63 27.32 3.42
C LEU A 50 1.70 26.27 3.05
N SER A 51 2.01 26.14 1.76
CA SER A 51 3.24 25.43 1.37
C SER A 51 4.45 26.33 1.59
N LEU A 52 5.66 25.78 1.74
CA LEU A 52 6.89 26.57 1.91
C LEU A 52 7.03 27.67 0.84
N LYS A 53 6.75 27.34 -0.42
CA LYS A 53 6.80 28.30 -1.54
C LYS A 53 5.79 29.44 -1.36
N LYS A 54 4.55 29.12 -0.92
CA LYS A 54 3.51 30.12 -0.65
C LYS A 54 3.86 30.96 0.58
N ALA A 55 4.34 30.33 1.65
CA ALA A 55 4.81 31.01 2.85
C ALA A 55 5.93 32.00 2.53
N ALA A 56 6.95 31.57 1.77
CA ALA A 56 8.01 32.46 1.29
C ALA A 56 7.47 33.58 0.38
N SER A 57 6.47 33.31 -0.46
CA SER A 57 5.85 34.34 -1.31
C SER A 57 5.13 35.43 -0.51
N THR A 58 4.68 35.17 0.73
CA THR A 58 4.10 36.22 1.56
C THR A 58 5.11 37.32 1.93
N SER A 59 6.41 37.07 1.75
CA SER A 59 7.46 38.06 1.99
C SER A 59 7.36 39.33 1.13
N ILE A 60 6.60 39.28 0.03
CA ILE A 60 6.34 40.44 -0.83
C ILE A 60 5.15 41.29 -0.35
N VAL A 61 4.35 40.80 0.60
CA VAL A 61 3.15 41.49 1.09
C VAL A 61 3.53 42.76 1.83
N SER A 62 4.44 42.69 2.82
CA SER A 62 4.93 43.88 3.52
C SER A 62 6.28 43.65 4.19
N ARG A 63 6.86 44.72 4.77
CA ARG A 63 8.12 44.63 5.52
C ARG A 63 8.04 43.68 6.70
N ASN A 64 6.88 43.58 7.36
CA ASN A 64 6.66 42.70 8.50
C ASN A 64 6.64 41.23 8.06
N TRP A 65 6.01 40.94 6.91
CA TRP A 65 5.92 39.58 6.37
C TRP A 65 7.22 39.07 5.75
N ARG A 66 8.14 39.98 5.39
CA ARG A 66 9.39 39.65 4.69
C ARG A 66 10.20 38.55 5.35
N LYS A 67 10.29 38.54 6.68
CA LYS A 67 11.11 37.60 7.45
C LYS A 67 10.32 36.48 8.13
N LEU A 68 8.99 36.50 8.11
CA LEU A 68 8.22 35.53 8.90
C LEU A 68 8.45 34.07 8.48
N TRP A 69 8.73 33.83 7.20
CA TRP A 69 9.03 32.50 6.69
C TRP A 69 10.35 31.93 7.25
N THR A 70 11.25 32.73 7.84
CA THR A 70 12.51 32.23 8.43
C THR A 70 12.31 31.45 9.73
N TRP A 71 11.07 31.40 10.25
CA TRP A 71 10.65 30.55 11.37
C TRP A 71 9.66 29.46 10.93
N TYR A 72 9.61 29.17 9.62
CA TYR A 72 8.64 28.26 9.07
C TYR A 72 8.88 26.82 9.55
N PRO A 73 7.89 26.16 10.20
CA PRO A 73 8.15 24.92 10.93
C PRO A 73 8.40 23.70 10.03
N ASN A 74 8.09 23.75 8.73
CA ASN A 74 8.11 22.57 7.86
C ASN A 74 8.90 22.83 6.58
N LEU A 75 10.21 22.58 6.59
CA LEU A 75 11.04 22.70 5.40
C LEU A 75 11.01 21.38 4.63
N CYS A 76 10.31 21.35 3.48
CA CYS A 76 10.24 20.17 2.62
C CYS A 76 10.63 20.54 1.19
N PHE A 77 11.66 19.88 0.68
CA PHE A 77 12.25 20.13 -0.62
C PHE A 77 12.09 18.92 -1.52
N ASP A 78 11.58 19.14 -2.72
CA ASP A 78 11.46 18.10 -3.74
C ASP A 78 12.20 18.53 -5.01
N GLY A 79 13.34 17.88 -5.25
CA GLY A 79 14.17 18.00 -6.44
C GLY A 79 13.98 16.82 -7.40
N SER A 80 12.98 15.97 -7.19
CA SER A 80 12.73 14.80 -8.03
C SER A 80 11.88 15.16 -9.25
N ARG A 81 12.42 14.95 -10.45
CA ARG A 81 11.75 15.28 -11.71
C ARG A 81 10.91 14.12 -12.26
N ASP A 82 9.78 14.46 -12.88
CA ASP A 82 9.03 13.55 -13.77
C ASP A 82 9.49 13.76 -15.22
N GLY A 83 9.93 12.69 -15.88
CA GLY A 83 10.23 12.66 -17.32
C GLY A 83 11.69 12.35 -17.69
N PRO A 84 11.95 11.96 -18.96
CA PRO A 84 13.29 11.75 -19.47
C PRO A 84 14.01 13.09 -19.58
N ALA A 85 15.14 13.22 -18.89
CA ALA A 85 16.02 14.39 -18.98
C ALA A 85 17.40 13.92 -19.44
N ASP A 86 18.05 14.75 -20.25
CA ASP A 86 19.44 14.56 -20.64
C ASP A 86 20.35 14.68 -19.41
N LYS A 87 21.48 13.97 -19.43
CA LYS A 87 22.39 13.87 -18.28
C LYS A 87 22.96 15.23 -17.86
N TYR A 88 23.13 16.16 -18.80
CA TYR A 88 23.67 17.50 -18.52
C TYR A 88 22.62 18.43 -17.90
N GLY A 89 21.39 18.44 -18.42
CA GLY A 89 20.26 19.12 -17.80
C GLY A 89 20.03 18.70 -16.35
N LEU A 90 20.10 17.39 -16.07
CA LEU A 90 20.00 16.85 -14.71
C LEU A 90 21.06 17.40 -13.75
N LYS A 91 22.28 17.60 -14.22
CA LYS A 91 23.37 18.11 -13.37
C LYS A 91 23.13 19.57 -12.98
N ILE A 92 22.78 20.42 -13.96
CA ILE A 92 22.50 21.85 -13.73
C ILE A 92 21.29 22.02 -12.82
N GLU A 93 20.23 21.23 -13.02
CA GLU A 93 19.05 21.24 -12.16
C GLU A 93 19.37 20.81 -10.73
N THR A 94 20.24 19.80 -10.56
CA THR A 94 20.70 19.35 -9.25
C THR A 94 21.51 20.43 -8.52
N GLU A 95 22.42 21.13 -9.22
CA GLU A 95 23.19 22.23 -8.65
C GLU A 95 22.28 23.38 -8.21
N LYS A 96 21.33 23.80 -9.05
CA LYS A 96 20.32 24.82 -8.69
C LYS A 96 19.47 24.40 -7.50
N PHE A 97 19.10 23.12 -7.43
CA PHE A 97 18.37 22.58 -6.29
C PHE A 97 19.20 22.70 -5.01
N ILE A 98 20.46 22.26 -5.04
CA ILE A 98 21.38 22.37 -3.90
C ILE A 98 21.54 23.83 -3.46
N GLU A 99 21.80 24.74 -4.40
CA GLU A 99 21.93 26.18 -4.12
C GLU A 99 20.67 26.76 -3.48
N THR A 100 19.50 26.34 -3.95
CA THR A 100 18.20 26.78 -3.41
C THR A 100 18.03 26.29 -1.96
N VAL A 101 18.29 25.01 -1.71
CA VAL A 101 18.21 24.42 -0.36
C VAL A 101 19.20 25.11 0.59
N ASP A 102 20.47 25.26 0.16
CA ASP A 102 21.51 25.93 0.95
C ASP A 102 21.16 27.40 1.24
N SER A 103 20.56 28.10 0.28
CA SER A 103 20.11 29.50 0.46
C SER A 103 18.99 29.59 1.50
N ILE A 104 18.02 28.67 1.46
CA ILE A 104 16.89 28.62 2.39
C ILE A 104 17.36 28.25 3.80
N ILE A 105 18.21 27.23 3.92
CA ILE A 105 18.79 26.80 5.20
C ILE A 105 19.57 27.95 5.87
N ARG A 106 20.41 28.67 5.11
CA ARG A 106 21.20 29.80 5.64
C ARG A 106 20.36 30.98 6.13
N GLN A 107 19.17 31.17 5.56
CA GLN A 107 18.26 32.25 5.95
C GLN A 107 17.30 31.83 7.07
N HIS A 108 17.12 30.53 7.29
CA HIS A 108 16.27 30.02 8.34
C HIS A 108 16.90 30.26 9.72
N SER A 109 16.08 30.57 10.70
CA SER A 109 16.51 30.85 12.07
C SER A 109 17.09 29.64 12.82
N GLY A 110 16.80 28.43 12.34
CA GLY A 110 17.10 27.16 13.02
C GLY A 110 16.21 26.87 14.24
N ILE A 111 15.27 27.76 14.58
CA ILE A 111 14.43 27.61 15.78
C ILE A 111 13.02 27.19 15.37
N GLY A 112 12.44 26.24 16.12
CA GLY A 112 11.04 25.84 15.93
C GLY A 112 10.79 24.93 14.72
N LEU A 113 11.84 24.34 14.14
CA LEU A 113 11.71 23.41 13.03
C LEU A 113 11.01 22.12 13.51
N ASN A 114 9.88 21.81 12.91
CA ASN A 114 9.10 20.61 13.19
C ASN A 114 9.43 19.49 12.21
N LYS A 115 9.40 19.77 10.90
CA LYS A 115 9.72 18.81 9.84
C LYS A 115 10.82 19.32 8.92
N PHE A 116 11.78 18.44 8.65
CA PHE A 116 12.78 18.62 7.60
C PHE A 116 12.69 17.44 6.62
N GLY A 117 12.36 17.74 5.37
CA GLY A 117 12.13 16.74 4.32
C GLY A 117 12.94 17.05 3.07
N ILE A 118 13.63 16.05 2.54
CA ILE A 118 14.39 16.16 1.29
C ILE A 118 14.09 14.97 0.41
N ARG A 119 13.63 15.24 -0.80
CA ARG A 119 13.48 14.26 -1.87
C ARG A 119 14.34 14.66 -3.06
N CYS A 120 15.39 13.92 -3.34
CA CYS A 120 16.30 14.22 -4.45
C CYS A 120 17.12 12.99 -4.84
N ASN A 121 17.64 12.91 -6.05
CA ASN A 121 18.48 11.77 -6.49
C ASN A 121 19.97 12.02 -6.24
N LEU A 122 20.32 12.54 -5.04
CA LEU A 122 21.71 12.69 -4.62
C LEU A 122 22.29 11.35 -4.15
N ARG A 123 23.60 11.20 -4.27
CA ARG A 123 24.33 9.97 -3.94
C ARG A 123 25.53 10.28 -3.06
N LYS A 124 26.33 9.26 -2.76
CA LYS A 124 27.55 9.36 -1.95
C LYS A 124 28.51 10.51 -2.36
N ASN A 125 28.57 10.88 -3.64
CA ASN A 125 29.44 11.98 -4.10
C ASN A 125 29.01 13.38 -3.62
N SER A 126 27.82 13.51 -3.05
CA SER A 126 27.29 14.75 -2.47
C SER A 126 27.14 14.63 -0.96
N SER A 127 27.96 13.78 -0.32
CA SER A 127 27.89 13.53 1.12
C SER A 127 28.09 14.81 1.93
N ASP A 128 29.01 15.68 1.52
CA ASP A 128 29.29 16.94 2.19
C ASP A 128 28.05 17.86 2.24
N VAL A 129 27.26 17.89 1.17
CA VAL A 129 26.01 18.66 1.08
C VAL A 129 24.96 18.05 2.01
N LEU A 130 24.79 16.73 1.93
CA LEU A 130 23.81 16.00 2.73
C LEU A 130 24.13 16.07 4.23
N ASP A 131 25.41 15.96 4.60
CA ASP A 131 25.90 16.09 5.98
C ASP A 131 25.54 17.49 6.53
N ARG A 132 25.77 18.56 5.76
CA ARG A 132 25.38 19.92 6.17
C ARG A 132 23.88 20.06 6.40
N TRP A 133 23.07 19.48 5.52
CA TRP A 133 21.61 19.52 5.65
C TRP A 133 21.12 18.76 6.89
N ILE A 134 21.73 17.62 7.19
CA ILE A 134 21.39 16.84 8.38
C ILE A 134 21.85 17.57 9.65
N CYS A 135 23.06 18.13 9.67
CA CYS A 135 23.53 18.95 10.80
C CYS A 135 22.57 20.10 11.09
N PHE A 136 22.11 20.83 10.06
CA PHE A 136 21.10 21.87 10.26
C PHE A 136 19.79 21.31 10.85
N ALA A 137 19.31 20.17 10.36
CA ALA A 137 18.07 19.56 10.85
C ALA A 137 18.19 19.10 12.31
N THR A 138 19.33 18.53 12.71
CA THR A 138 19.59 18.05 14.07
C THR A 138 19.83 19.20 15.04
N GLU A 139 20.62 20.21 14.65
CA GLU A 139 20.82 21.45 15.43
C GLU A 139 19.50 22.22 15.64
N SER A 140 18.63 22.20 14.63
CA SER A 140 17.28 22.78 14.71
C SER A 140 16.28 21.92 15.49
N LYS A 141 16.70 20.75 15.98
CA LYS A 141 15.90 19.78 16.73
C LYS A 141 14.60 19.38 16.00
N ALA A 142 14.69 19.15 14.69
CA ALA A 142 13.56 18.73 13.87
C ALA A 142 12.94 17.43 14.38
N LYS A 143 11.64 17.45 14.70
CA LYS A 143 10.91 16.29 15.21
C LYS A 143 10.64 15.23 14.14
N VAL A 144 10.59 15.62 12.88
CA VAL A 144 10.36 14.73 11.74
C VAL A 144 11.47 14.95 10.72
N ILE A 145 12.19 13.89 10.40
CA ILE A 145 13.18 13.89 9.32
C ILE A 145 12.77 12.86 8.28
N ASP A 146 12.69 13.32 7.03
CA ASP A 146 12.25 12.53 5.88
C ASP A 146 13.28 12.71 4.76
N MET A 147 14.17 11.73 4.59
CA MET A 147 15.24 11.76 3.62
C MET A 147 15.03 10.68 2.57
N ASN A 148 14.56 11.09 1.40
CA ASN A 148 14.34 10.22 0.27
C ASN A 148 15.38 10.50 -0.83
N LEU A 149 16.38 9.63 -0.90
CA LEU A 149 17.44 9.69 -1.91
C LEU A 149 17.23 8.72 -3.08
N GLY A 150 16.06 8.07 -3.13
CA GLY A 150 15.75 7.04 -4.12
C GLY A 150 15.39 7.63 -5.49
N PRO A 151 15.69 6.91 -6.58
CA PRO A 151 15.13 7.26 -7.88
C PRO A 151 13.61 7.07 -7.87
N LYS A 152 12.88 7.84 -8.69
CA LYS A 152 11.44 7.61 -8.93
C LYS A 152 11.12 6.27 -9.59
N ARG A 153 12.13 5.56 -10.14
CA ARG A 153 11.95 4.30 -10.89
C ARG A 153 12.33 3.08 -10.04
N ASN A 154 11.55 2.03 -10.25
CA ASN A 154 11.45 0.70 -9.61
C ASN A 154 12.75 -0.13 -9.46
N ASN A 155 13.88 0.46 -9.08
CA ASN A 155 15.02 -0.33 -8.67
C ASN A 155 14.72 -0.91 -7.28
N VAL A 156 14.69 -2.24 -7.21
CA VAL A 156 14.47 -2.96 -5.95
C VAL A 156 15.79 -2.99 -5.18
N GLY A 157 15.86 -2.24 -4.09
CA GLY A 157 16.97 -2.26 -3.12
C GLY A 157 17.91 -1.04 -3.16
N PRO A 158 18.80 -0.92 -2.15
CA PRO A 158 19.73 0.21 -2.00
C PRO A 158 20.70 0.34 -3.17
N SER A 159 21.06 1.58 -3.50
CA SER A 159 22.12 1.88 -4.46
C SER A 159 23.49 1.44 -3.96
N LYS A 160 24.34 0.94 -4.87
CA LYS A 160 25.78 0.69 -4.59
C LYS A 160 26.54 1.94 -4.14
N GLN A 161 26.01 3.13 -4.41
CA GLN A 161 26.58 4.43 -4.02
C GLN A 161 25.68 5.15 -3.01
N ALA A 162 25.03 4.38 -2.13
CA ALA A 162 24.21 4.94 -1.06
C ALA A 162 25.04 5.88 -0.16
N TYR A 163 24.44 7.02 0.17
CA TYR A 163 25.00 7.98 1.12
C TYR A 163 24.98 7.39 2.53
N GLY A 164 26.06 7.56 3.30
CA GLY A 164 26.13 7.11 4.69
C GLY A 164 25.42 8.11 5.59
N PHE A 165 24.22 7.78 6.04
CA PHE A 165 23.42 8.63 6.92
C PHE A 165 24.00 8.59 8.35
N PRO A 166 24.34 9.75 8.94
CA PRO A 166 25.00 9.84 10.24
C PRO A 166 23.99 9.73 11.39
N LEU A 167 23.69 8.51 11.81
CA LEU A 167 22.79 8.27 12.96
C LEU A 167 23.34 8.90 14.26
N GLU A 168 24.65 9.01 14.38
CA GLU A 168 25.35 9.57 15.55
C GLU A 168 25.04 11.06 15.77
N ALA A 169 24.64 11.78 14.71
CA ALA A 169 24.25 13.20 14.79
C ALA A 169 23.03 13.43 15.72
N PHE A 170 22.24 12.39 15.98
CA PHE A 170 21.07 12.45 16.86
C PHE A 170 21.41 12.19 18.32
N GLY A 171 22.47 11.43 18.60
CA GLY A 171 22.96 11.15 19.94
C GLY A 171 23.79 12.27 20.56
N ALA A 172 24.37 13.15 19.73
CA ALA A 172 25.20 14.27 20.16
C ALA A 172 24.43 15.43 20.83
N GLN A 173 23.10 15.37 20.85
CA GLN A 173 22.24 16.45 21.37
C GLN A 173 21.88 16.23 22.85
N ASP A 174 21.77 17.32 23.62
CA ASP A 174 21.48 17.29 25.06
C ASP A 174 20.21 16.49 25.42
N CYS A 175 19.25 16.40 24.51
CA CYS A 175 17.96 15.76 24.73
C CYS A 175 17.43 15.09 23.45
N PRO A 176 16.86 13.88 23.54
CA PRO A 176 16.10 13.26 22.45
C PRO A 176 14.95 14.17 21.97
N PHE A 177 14.86 14.37 20.65
CA PHE A 177 13.88 15.27 20.02
C PHE A 177 13.16 14.64 18.82
N ILE A 178 13.75 13.65 18.17
CA ILE A 178 13.20 13.02 16.97
C ILE A 178 12.00 12.14 17.33
N HIS A 179 10.92 12.30 16.58
CA HIS A 179 9.68 11.53 16.70
C HIS A 179 9.43 10.65 15.48
N SER A 180 9.91 11.05 14.30
CA SER A 180 9.73 10.31 13.05
C SER A 180 11.00 10.39 12.21
N LEU A 181 11.50 9.23 11.79
CA LEU A 181 12.64 9.10 10.91
C LEU A 181 12.26 8.23 9.71
N SER A 182 12.24 8.84 8.52
CA SER A 182 11.99 8.18 7.25
C SER A 182 13.25 8.28 6.39
N LEU A 183 13.83 7.14 6.04
CA LEU A 183 15.06 7.04 5.27
C LEU A 183 14.82 6.16 4.05
N ASN A 184 15.09 6.70 2.86
CA ASN A 184 15.04 5.97 1.62
C ASN A 184 16.36 6.07 0.84
N ASN A 185 16.88 4.92 0.39
CA ASN A 185 18.09 4.79 -0.42
C ASN A 185 19.38 5.37 0.22
N VAL A 186 19.56 5.12 1.52
CA VAL A 186 20.75 5.48 2.29
C VAL A 186 21.47 4.24 2.84
N SER A 187 22.65 4.43 3.41
CA SER A 187 23.33 3.43 4.24
C SER A 187 23.39 3.90 5.68
N ILE A 188 23.10 3.02 6.62
CA ILE A 188 23.19 3.29 8.06
C ILE A 188 24.09 2.29 8.76
N LYS A 189 24.70 2.71 9.86
CA LYS A 189 25.54 1.87 10.73
C LYS A 189 24.96 1.80 12.15
N PRO A 190 23.82 1.10 12.34
CA PRO A 190 23.20 1.00 13.65
C PRO A 190 24.11 0.23 14.60
N HIS A 191 24.18 0.68 15.85
CA HIS A 191 24.85 0.02 16.95
C HIS A 191 24.23 0.49 18.27
N LEU A 192 24.42 -0.28 19.33
CA LEU A 192 23.77 -0.08 20.63
C LEU A 192 24.08 1.27 21.28
N ASP A 193 25.27 1.84 21.04
CA ASP A 193 25.70 3.09 21.67
C ASP A 193 25.00 4.34 21.10
N ILE A 194 24.26 4.21 20.00
CA ILE A 194 23.52 5.31 19.40
C ILE A 194 22.32 5.67 20.28
N CYS A 195 22.46 6.75 21.03
CA CYS A 195 21.40 7.36 21.83
C CYS A 195 20.61 8.43 21.03
N GLY A 196 19.55 8.99 21.61
CA GLY A 196 18.77 10.08 21.00
C GLY A 196 17.41 9.68 20.39
N PHE A 197 17.10 8.38 20.31
CA PHE A 197 15.88 7.84 19.69
C PHE A 197 14.76 7.47 20.66
N THR A 198 14.85 7.82 21.95
CA THR A 198 13.86 7.41 22.97
C THR A 198 12.46 8.01 22.78
N LYS A 199 12.35 9.10 22.01
CA LYS A 199 11.08 9.73 21.60
C LYS A 199 10.61 9.30 20.20
N LEU A 200 11.40 8.49 19.48
CA LEU A 200 11.06 8.03 18.15
C LEU A 200 9.81 7.15 18.22
N ARG A 201 8.79 7.52 17.44
CA ARG A 201 7.52 6.79 17.31
C ARG A 201 7.40 6.10 15.96
N PHE A 202 7.95 6.69 14.91
CA PHE A 202 7.90 6.17 13.56
C PHE A 202 9.31 5.98 13.00
N LEU A 203 9.65 4.76 12.61
CA LEU A 203 10.89 4.43 11.91
C LEU A 203 10.56 3.73 10.59
N HIS A 204 10.85 4.40 9.48
CA HIS A 204 10.70 3.87 8.14
C HIS A 204 12.05 3.79 7.45
N LEU A 205 12.42 2.57 7.06
CA LEU A 205 13.64 2.26 6.34
C LEU A 205 13.24 1.61 5.01
N ASP A 206 13.45 2.30 3.90
CA ASP A 206 13.14 1.80 2.56
C ASP A 206 14.38 1.80 1.65
N CYS A 207 14.69 0.66 1.04
CA CYS A 207 15.89 0.51 0.21
C CYS A 207 17.15 0.94 0.96
N VAL A 208 17.28 0.60 2.25
CA VAL A 208 18.41 1.00 3.10
C VAL A 208 19.46 -0.10 3.18
N GLN A 209 20.74 0.27 3.04
CA GLN A 209 21.88 -0.60 3.30
C GLN A 209 22.27 -0.52 4.78
N ILE A 210 21.94 -1.55 5.54
CA ILE A 210 22.20 -1.65 6.97
C ILE A 210 23.53 -2.38 7.18
N ILE A 211 24.47 -1.73 7.86
CA ILE A 211 25.82 -2.26 8.15
C ILE A 211 26.02 -2.18 9.66
N GLY A 212 25.41 -3.10 10.41
CA GLY A 212 25.49 -3.10 11.87
C GLY A 212 24.33 -3.82 12.54
N ASP A 213 24.13 -3.51 13.83
CA ASP A 213 23.14 -4.12 14.72
C ASP A 213 21.86 -3.29 14.79
N LEU A 214 20.93 -3.57 13.86
CA LEU A 214 19.60 -2.95 13.87
C LEU A 214 18.80 -3.28 15.15
N PRO A 215 18.73 -4.55 15.63
CA PRO A 215 18.14 -4.85 16.93
C PRO A 215 18.68 -3.98 18.07
N GLY A 216 20.00 -3.78 18.15
CA GLY A 216 20.64 -2.92 19.14
C GLY A 216 20.17 -1.47 19.09
N LEU A 217 20.03 -0.89 17.89
CA LEU A 217 19.45 0.45 17.73
C LEU A 217 17.99 0.51 18.23
N LEU A 218 17.19 -0.51 17.91
CA LEU A 218 15.78 -0.57 18.31
C LEU A 218 15.58 -0.65 19.82
N LEU A 219 16.58 -1.10 20.60
CA LEU A 219 16.55 -1.05 22.06
C LEU A 219 16.49 0.39 22.61
N ASN A 220 17.04 1.35 21.87
CA ASN A 220 17.02 2.77 22.25
C ASN A 220 15.73 3.48 21.82
N CYS A 221 14.80 2.78 21.16
CA CYS A 221 13.55 3.32 20.62
C CYS A 221 12.35 3.00 21.54
N CYS A 222 12.40 3.37 22.82
CA CYS A 222 11.37 3.00 23.81
C CYS A 222 9.95 3.55 23.54
N SER A 223 9.81 4.48 22.60
CA SER A 223 8.51 5.05 22.21
C SER A 223 8.03 4.59 20.84
N LEU A 224 8.68 3.60 20.22
CA LEU A 224 8.38 3.17 18.86
C LEU A 224 6.97 2.59 18.77
N GLU A 225 6.15 3.20 17.92
CA GLU A 225 4.77 2.82 17.64
C GLU A 225 4.68 2.11 16.28
N ASP A 226 5.49 2.55 15.30
CA ASP A 226 5.48 2.07 13.92
C ASP A 226 6.89 1.76 13.43
N LEU A 227 7.08 0.53 12.94
CA LEU A 227 8.34 0.08 12.32
C LEU A 227 8.09 -0.46 10.92
N GLU A 228 8.70 0.15 9.92
CA GLU A 228 8.67 -0.31 8.53
C GLU A 228 10.08 -0.56 8.02
N VAL A 229 10.35 -1.78 7.55
CA VAL A 229 11.62 -2.21 6.97
C VAL A 229 11.34 -2.79 5.59
N ILE A 230 11.65 -2.03 4.55
CA ILE A 230 11.26 -2.28 3.16
C ILE A 230 12.50 -2.36 2.29
N ALA A 231 12.63 -3.43 1.49
CA ALA A 231 13.71 -3.62 0.52
C ALA A 231 15.13 -3.39 1.08
N CYS A 232 15.34 -3.67 2.37
CA CYS A 232 16.61 -3.38 3.04
C CYS A 232 17.62 -4.52 2.83
N LEU A 233 18.92 -4.18 2.86
CA LEU A 233 20.02 -5.14 2.84
C LEU A 233 20.78 -5.13 4.17
N GLY A 234 21.33 -6.28 4.55
CA GLY A 234 22.18 -6.42 5.74
C GLY A 234 21.44 -6.80 7.03
N VAL A 235 20.11 -7.04 6.97
CA VAL A 235 19.33 -7.59 8.10
C VAL A 235 19.19 -9.10 7.93
N THR A 236 20.08 -9.88 8.55
CA THR A 236 20.04 -11.35 8.46
C THR A 236 18.94 -11.94 9.35
N CYS A 237 18.86 -11.52 10.60
CA CYS A 237 17.83 -11.91 11.56
C CYS A 237 17.31 -10.68 12.29
N LEU A 238 15.99 -10.55 12.40
CA LEU A 238 15.37 -9.54 13.26
C LEU A 238 14.92 -10.21 14.55
N ASN A 239 15.87 -10.42 15.46
CA ASN A 239 15.62 -10.95 16.79
C ASN A 239 15.72 -9.81 17.82
N ILE A 240 14.59 -9.41 18.39
CA ILE A 240 14.52 -8.41 19.44
C ILE A 240 14.00 -9.10 20.70
N PRO A 241 14.90 -9.55 21.60
CA PRO A 241 14.50 -10.31 22.79
C PRO A 241 13.78 -9.44 23.84
N HIS A 242 13.92 -8.11 23.74
CA HIS A 242 13.29 -7.15 24.63
C HIS A 242 11.89 -6.76 24.15
N GLN A 243 11.06 -6.34 25.11
CA GLN A 243 9.67 -5.97 24.86
C GLN A 243 9.56 -4.60 24.20
N LEU A 244 8.93 -4.54 23.02
CA LEU A 244 8.57 -3.30 22.33
C LEU A 244 7.14 -2.90 22.74
N ASP A 245 7.03 -2.27 23.92
CA ASP A 245 5.74 -1.99 24.59
C ASP A 245 4.76 -1.13 23.80
N LYS A 246 5.26 -0.20 23.00
CA LYS A 246 4.40 0.75 22.28
C LYS A 246 4.18 0.38 20.83
N LEU A 247 4.86 -0.66 20.32
CA LEU A 247 4.79 -1.04 18.92
C LEU A 247 3.38 -1.56 18.58
N ARG A 248 2.74 -0.91 17.63
CA ARG A 248 1.38 -1.18 17.15
C ARG A 248 1.39 -1.68 15.72
N HIS A 249 2.29 -1.14 14.89
CA HIS A 249 2.38 -1.50 13.48
C HIS A 249 3.79 -1.97 13.13
N LEU A 250 3.87 -3.13 12.49
CA LEU A 250 5.12 -3.69 11.98
C LEU A 250 4.92 -4.11 10.53
N LEU A 251 5.78 -3.59 9.64
CA LEU A 251 5.85 -4.00 8.25
C LEU A 251 7.28 -4.41 7.88
N ILE A 252 7.44 -5.64 7.41
CA ILE A 252 8.69 -6.12 6.82
C ILE A 252 8.40 -6.54 5.39
N SER A 253 8.97 -5.85 4.41
CA SER A 253 8.71 -6.09 2.98
C SER A 253 10.00 -6.21 2.20
N ASP A 254 10.09 -7.18 1.29
CA ASP A 254 11.17 -7.34 0.30
C ASP A 254 12.59 -7.34 0.89
N THR A 255 12.71 -7.62 2.19
CA THR A 255 13.97 -7.63 2.93
C THR A 255 14.42 -9.07 3.11
N ARG A 256 15.69 -9.39 2.80
CA ARG A 256 16.23 -10.75 2.87
C ARG A 256 16.56 -11.18 4.31
N VAL A 257 15.53 -11.28 5.14
CA VAL A 257 15.59 -11.82 6.51
C VAL A 257 15.44 -13.34 6.48
N GLN A 258 16.17 -14.04 7.35
CA GLN A 258 16.07 -15.50 7.53
C GLN A 258 15.06 -15.88 8.61
N MET A 259 14.81 -15.01 9.59
CA MET A 259 13.89 -15.23 10.70
C MET A 259 13.45 -13.90 11.32
N ILE A 260 12.22 -13.87 11.82
CA ILE A 260 11.66 -12.77 12.62
C ILE A 260 11.28 -13.32 14.00
N GLU A 261 11.84 -12.74 15.06
CA GLU A 261 11.46 -13.03 16.44
C GLU A 261 11.34 -11.73 17.24
N LEU A 262 10.13 -11.43 17.72
CA LEU A 262 9.81 -10.15 18.35
C LEU A 262 8.90 -10.34 19.56
N ASN A 263 9.13 -9.58 20.62
CA ASN A 263 8.20 -9.46 21.74
C ASN A 263 7.47 -8.10 21.66
N ALA A 264 6.23 -8.10 21.18
CA ALA A 264 5.45 -6.88 20.92
C ALA A 264 4.00 -7.05 21.41
N PRO A 265 3.73 -6.90 22.72
CA PRO A 265 2.44 -7.24 23.31
C PRO A 265 1.27 -6.34 22.91
N HIS A 266 1.56 -5.18 22.30
CA HIS A 266 0.55 -4.22 21.86
C HIS A 266 0.45 -4.09 20.34
N LEU A 267 1.11 -5.00 19.61
CA LEU A 267 1.03 -5.06 18.16
C LEU A 267 -0.43 -5.30 17.72
N SER A 268 -0.96 -4.40 16.90
CA SER A 268 -2.32 -4.48 16.35
C SER A 268 -2.34 -4.90 14.89
N ASP A 269 -1.31 -4.54 14.13
CA ASP A 269 -1.22 -4.80 12.69
C ASP A 269 0.17 -5.31 12.33
N PHE A 270 0.18 -6.48 11.68
CA PHE A 270 1.40 -7.12 11.21
C PHE A 270 1.37 -7.30 9.69
N GLY A 271 2.40 -6.79 9.01
CA GLY A 271 2.62 -6.93 7.58
C GLY A 271 3.94 -7.66 7.31
N TYR A 272 3.88 -8.68 6.47
CA TYR A 272 5.05 -9.38 5.96
C TYR A 272 4.96 -9.56 4.45
N GLN A 273 6.01 -9.22 3.73
CA GLN A 273 6.18 -9.53 2.31
C GLN A 273 7.59 -10.04 2.05
N GLY A 274 7.71 -11.26 1.53
CA GLY A 274 9.02 -11.90 1.35
C GLY A 274 8.94 -13.40 1.11
N GLU A 275 10.05 -14.10 1.33
CA GLU A 275 10.12 -15.56 1.23
C GLU A 275 9.43 -16.24 2.43
N VAL A 276 9.20 -17.55 2.38
CA VAL A 276 8.63 -18.27 3.54
C VAL A 276 9.73 -18.46 4.58
N ILE A 277 9.59 -17.82 5.75
CA ILE A 277 10.58 -17.86 6.84
C ILE A 277 9.92 -18.12 8.19
N PRO A 278 10.65 -18.59 9.21
CA PRO A 278 10.13 -18.65 10.58
C PRO A 278 9.78 -17.25 11.12
N ILE A 279 8.55 -17.10 11.63
CA ILE A 279 8.05 -15.86 12.23
C ILE A 279 7.45 -16.20 13.60
N VAL A 280 8.04 -15.63 14.66
CA VAL A 280 7.62 -15.82 16.05
C VAL A 280 7.33 -14.45 16.66
N LEU A 281 6.08 -14.21 17.06
CA LEU A 281 5.65 -12.95 17.66
C LEU A 281 5.12 -13.24 19.07
N HIS A 282 5.95 -12.94 20.07
CA HIS A 282 5.63 -13.19 21.47
C HIS A 282 4.64 -12.15 22.01
N GLY A 283 3.72 -12.59 22.87
CA GLY A 283 2.81 -11.72 23.63
C GLY A 283 1.74 -10.99 22.82
N CYS A 284 1.60 -11.22 21.51
CA CYS A 284 0.76 -10.48 20.56
C CYS A 284 -0.76 -10.75 20.70
N SER A 285 -1.30 -10.64 21.92
CA SER A 285 -2.71 -10.85 22.24
C SER A 285 -3.65 -9.79 21.64
N LYS A 286 -3.14 -8.59 21.32
CA LYS A 286 -3.90 -7.49 20.74
C LYS A 286 -3.93 -7.47 19.21
N LEU A 287 -3.23 -8.40 18.55
CA LEU A 287 -3.12 -8.42 17.09
C LEU A 287 -4.51 -8.56 16.45
N GLN A 288 -4.90 -7.56 15.66
CA GLN A 288 -6.21 -7.52 14.99
C GLN A 288 -6.11 -7.91 13.52
N LYS A 289 -5.00 -7.57 12.86
CA LYS A 289 -4.82 -7.74 11.42
C LYS A 289 -3.44 -8.31 11.11
N ALA A 290 -3.41 -9.30 10.22
CA ALA A 290 -2.19 -9.80 9.60
C ALA A 290 -2.31 -9.73 8.07
N THR A 291 -1.27 -9.25 7.40
CA THR A 291 -1.16 -9.22 5.94
C THR A 291 0.14 -9.91 5.53
N LEU A 292 0.04 -11.05 4.84
CA LEU A 292 1.16 -11.89 4.45
C LEU A 292 1.22 -12.00 2.92
N ASN A 293 2.28 -11.50 2.28
CA ASN A 293 2.48 -11.55 0.84
C ASN A 293 3.77 -12.31 0.51
N PHE A 294 3.65 -13.59 0.19
CA PHE A 294 4.81 -14.42 -0.05
C PHE A 294 5.27 -14.32 -1.50
N HIS A 295 6.58 -14.19 -1.72
CA HIS A 295 7.16 -14.11 -3.04
C HIS A 295 7.02 -15.43 -3.81
N HIS A 296 7.05 -15.31 -5.14
CA HIS A 296 7.06 -16.45 -6.05
C HIS A 296 8.37 -17.25 -5.86
N THR A 297 8.29 -18.43 -5.24
CA THR A 297 9.37 -19.42 -5.29
C THR A 297 9.35 -20.07 -6.67
N TRP A 298 10.48 -20.50 -7.25
CA TRP A 298 10.45 -21.27 -8.51
C TRP A 298 10.53 -22.79 -8.26
N ASN A 299 10.60 -23.17 -6.98
CA ASN A 299 10.82 -24.54 -6.52
C ASN A 299 9.49 -25.24 -6.28
N GLU A 300 9.21 -26.29 -7.08
CA GLU A 300 7.94 -27.01 -7.12
C GLU A 300 7.51 -27.59 -5.75
N GLU A 301 8.46 -27.92 -4.87
CA GLU A 301 8.19 -28.49 -3.54
C GLU A 301 7.72 -27.48 -2.47
N GLU A 302 7.86 -26.17 -2.70
CA GLU A 302 7.58 -25.13 -1.70
C GLU A 302 6.29 -24.36 -1.93
N HIS A 303 5.78 -24.33 -3.17
CA HIS A 303 4.61 -23.52 -3.57
C HIS A 303 3.32 -23.85 -2.81
N ASN A 304 3.13 -25.12 -2.45
CA ASN A 304 1.94 -25.59 -1.74
C ASN A 304 2.04 -25.43 -0.21
N LYS A 305 3.15 -24.89 0.29
CA LYS A 305 3.40 -24.68 1.73
C LYS A 305 3.02 -23.28 2.20
N VAL A 306 2.76 -22.32 1.32
CA VAL A 306 2.52 -20.91 1.70
C VAL A 306 1.30 -20.75 2.61
N LEU A 307 0.13 -21.23 2.17
CA LEU A 307 -1.09 -21.17 2.98
C LEU A 307 -0.96 -22.04 4.24
N GLY A 308 -0.28 -23.18 4.11
CA GLY A 308 0.04 -24.04 5.26
C GLY A 308 0.94 -23.36 6.28
N HIS A 309 1.90 -22.55 5.83
CA HIS A 309 2.79 -21.79 6.69
C HIS A 309 2.05 -20.64 7.38
N ALA A 310 1.16 -19.92 6.68
CA ALA A 310 0.33 -18.91 7.32
C ALA A 310 -0.53 -19.49 8.45
N PHE A 311 -1.17 -20.64 8.23
CA PHE A 311 -2.06 -21.26 9.23
C PHE A 311 -1.33 -22.08 10.31
N ASN A 312 -0.22 -22.74 9.98
CA ASN A 312 0.45 -23.67 10.89
C ASN A 312 1.86 -23.23 11.33
N GLY A 313 2.51 -22.37 10.54
CA GLY A 313 3.89 -21.93 10.74
C GLY A 313 4.04 -20.60 11.50
N ILE A 314 2.94 -19.86 11.69
CA ILE A 314 2.94 -18.59 12.42
C ILE A 314 1.82 -18.61 13.48
N PRO A 315 1.95 -19.37 14.59
CA PRO A 315 0.87 -19.52 15.58
C PRO A 315 0.39 -18.19 16.18
N SER A 316 1.28 -17.20 16.25
CA SER A 316 1.03 -15.87 16.80
C SER A 316 -0.09 -15.09 16.11
N ILE A 317 -0.38 -15.39 14.83
CA ILE A 317 -1.45 -14.73 14.08
C ILE A 317 -2.82 -15.40 14.24
N SER A 318 -2.94 -16.48 15.00
CA SER A 318 -4.23 -17.16 15.25
C SER A 318 -5.27 -16.29 15.97
N THR A 319 -4.83 -15.21 16.62
CA THR A 319 -5.68 -14.28 17.39
C THR A 319 -6.34 -13.21 16.52
N VAL A 320 -5.96 -13.06 15.26
CA VAL A 320 -6.41 -11.96 14.38
C VAL A 320 -7.88 -12.05 13.99
N LYS A 321 -8.49 -10.89 13.71
CA LYS A 321 -9.84 -10.77 13.16
C LYS A 321 -9.85 -10.68 11.64
N VAL A 322 -8.78 -10.13 11.06
CA VAL A 322 -8.60 -9.96 9.61
C VAL A 322 -7.29 -10.60 9.19
N LEU A 323 -7.35 -11.49 8.23
CA LEU A 323 -6.18 -12.14 7.63
C LEU A 323 -6.20 -11.92 6.12
N ASN A 324 -5.17 -11.25 5.61
CA ASN A 324 -4.93 -11.09 4.18
C ASN A 324 -3.72 -11.96 3.82
N VAL A 325 -3.88 -12.86 2.85
CA VAL A 325 -2.78 -13.71 2.37
C VAL A 325 -2.70 -13.59 0.86
N ARG A 326 -1.50 -13.31 0.35
CA ARG A 326 -1.18 -13.34 -1.07
C ARG A 326 -0.12 -14.40 -1.34
N ALA A 327 -0.38 -15.24 -2.34
CA ALA A 327 0.46 -16.38 -2.68
C ALA A 327 0.58 -16.59 -4.19
N TYR A 328 1.62 -17.33 -4.57
CA TYR A 328 1.89 -17.74 -5.94
C TYR A 328 2.05 -19.26 -5.97
N THR A 329 1.49 -19.92 -6.98
CA THR A 329 1.65 -21.37 -7.18
C THR A 329 1.99 -21.65 -8.64
N HIS A 330 3.09 -22.37 -8.89
CA HIS A 330 3.51 -22.80 -10.22
C HIS A 330 3.49 -24.32 -10.31
N ILE A 331 2.83 -24.84 -11.35
CA ILE A 331 2.50 -26.25 -11.45
C ILE A 331 2.71 -26.73 -12.88
N LYS A 332 3.70 -27.60 -13.04
CA LYS A 332 4.02 -28.23 -14.33
C LYS A 332 3.37 -29.60 -14.52
N GLN A 333 2.91 -30.25 -13.45
CA GLN A 333 2.27 -31.58 -13.47
C GLN A 333 0.98 -31.61 -12.62
N PRO A 334 -0.03 -32.40 -12.99
CA PRO A 334 -1.29 -32.49 -12.24
C PRO A 334 -1.06 -33.04 -10.83
N VAL A 335 -1.36 -32.25 -9.81
CA VAL A 335 -1.33 -32.67 -8.40
C VAL A 335 -2.56 -33.54 -8.14
N TRP A 336 -2.36 -34.83 -7.82
CA TRP A 336 -3.47 -35.73 -7.51
C TRP A 336 -4.02 -35.47 -6.11
N SER A 337 -5.33 -35.65 -5.94
CA SER A 337 -6.07 -35.51 -4.68
C SER A 337 -5.43 -36.26 -3.50
N SER A 338 -4.73 -37.37 -3.75
CA SER A 338 -4.00 -38.14 -2.73
C SER A 338 -2.88 -37.35 -2.00
N GLN A 339 -2.31 -36.32 -2.62
CA GLN A 339 -1.27 -35.46 -2.00
C GLN A 339 -1.87 -34.28 -1.21
N VAL A 340 -3.16 -33.99 -1.40
CA VAL A 340 -3.89 -32.95 -0.65
C VAL A 340 -4.23 -33.44 0.77
N HIS A 341 -4.27 -34.76 0.99
CA HIS A 341 -4.70 -35.38 2.25
C HIS A 341 -3.62 -35.54 3.33
N THR A 342 -2.40 -35.04 3.15
CA THR A 342 -1.38 -35.09 4.21
C THR A 342 -1.74 -34.09 5.31
N LEU A 343 -2.51 -34.57 6.28
CA LEU A 343 -2.86 -33.89 7.52
C LEU A 343 -1.58 -33.43 8.24
N ILE A 344 -1.24 -32.15 8.10
CA ILE A 344 -0.48 -31.49 9.16
C ILE A 344 -1.52 -31.25 10.26
N ARG A 345 -1.37 -31.94 11.40
CA ARG A 345 -2.20 -31.71 12.59
C ARG A 345 -2.30 -30.19 12.82
N PRO A 346 -3.50 -29.62 12.99
CA PRO A 346 -3.63 -28.18 13.19
C PRO A 346 -2.80 -27.73 14.38
N THR A 347 -1.86 -26.81 14.19
CA THR A 347 -1.05 -26.28 15.31
C THR A 347 -1.86 -25.29 16.15
N CYS A 348 -2.88 -24.64 15.57
CA CYS A 348 -3.77 -23.70 16.25
C CYS A 348 -5.10 -23.50 15.49
N MET A 349 -6.14 -23.03 16.18
CA MET A 349 -7.41 -22.59 15.59
C MET A 349 -7.49 -21.07 15.56
N PHE A 350 -8.03 -20.51 14.48
CA PHE A 350 -8.24 -19.08 14.29
C PHE A 350 -9.62 -18.70 14.84
N MET A 351 -9.75 -18.72 16.17
CA MET A 351 -11.02 -18.55 16.86
C MET A 351 -11.60 -17.13 16.77
N ASN A 352 -10.80 -16.14 16.36
CA ASN A 352 -11.24 -14.75 16.27
C ASN A 352 -11.40 -14.26 14.83
N LEU A 353 -10.99 -15.06 13.84
CA LEU A 353 -10.95 -14.64 12.45
C LEU A 353 -12.36 -14.48 11.90
N ARG A 354 -12.68 -13.28 11.43
CA ARG A 354 -13.98 -12.92 10.84
C ARG A 354 -13.89 -12.66 9.34
N HIS A 355 -12.76 -12.14 8.87
CA HIS A 355 -12.54 -11.81 7.48
C HIS A 355 -11.24 -12.47 6.98
N LEU A 356 -11.37 -13.31 5.96
CA LEU A 356 -10.25 -13.91 5.24
C LEU A 356 -10.25 -13.40 3.80
N ASN A 357 -9.20 -12.68 3.43
CA ASN A 357 -8.91 -12.34 2.04
C ASN A 357 -7.72 -13.17 1.55
N TYR A 358 -7.95 -14.01 0.54
CA TYR A 358 -6.91 -14.82 -0.09
C TYR A 358 -6.75 -14.48 -1.56
N GLU A 359 -5.59 -13.93 -1.91
CA GLU A 359 -5.18 -13.67 -3.30
C GLU A 359 -4.19 -14.75 -3.76
N ILE A 360 -4.48 -15.40 -4.88
CA ILE A 360 -3.62 -16.45 -5.42
C ILE A 360 -3.40 -16.28 -6.93
N ALA A 361 -2.13 -16.26 -7.34
CA ALA A 361 -1.72 -16.47 -8.73
C ALA A 361 -1.41 -17.94 -8.98
N ILE A 362 -2.04 -18.52 -9.99
CA ILE A 362 -1.93 -19.92 -10.39
C ILE A 362 -1.33 -19.98 -11.79
N PHE A 363 -0.13 -20.53 -11.89
CA PHE A 363 0.57 -20.79 -13.15
C PHE A 363 0.47 -22.29 -13.46
N THR A 364 -0.53 -22.67 -14.25
CA THR A 364 -0.79 -24.06 -14.66
C THR A 364 -1.22 -24.13 -16.11
N ASN A 365 -0.91 -25.25 -16.77
CA ASN A 365 -1.41 -25.59 -18.10
C ASN A 365 -2.69 -26.45 -18.05
N PHE A 366 -3.09 -26.91 -16.87
CA PHE A 366 -4.16 -27.88 -16.69
C PHE A 366 -5.07 -27.46 -15.51
N PRO A 367 -5.79 -26.34 -15.61
CA PRO A 367 -6.56 -25.79 -14.48
C PRO A 367 -7.68 -26.73 -14.00
N ASN A 368 -8.26 -27.55 -14.87
CA ASN A 368 -9.28 -28.54 -14.51
C ASN A 368 -8.71 -29.82 -13.85
N SER A 369 -7.40 -30.02 -13.91
CA SER A 369 -6.70 -31.12 -13.25
C SER A 369 -5.95 -30.67 -11.99
N TYR A 370 -6.12 -29.40 -11.60
CA TYR A 370 -5.45 -28.80 -10.45
C TYR A 370 -6.38 -28.74 -9.24
N ASP A 371 -6.02 -29.47 -8.18
CA ASP A 371 -6.81 -29.53 -6.94
C ASP A 371 -6.26 -28.66 -5.79
N GLY A 372 -5.19 -27.90 -6.00
CA GLY A 372 -4.53 -27.21 -4.88
C GLY A 372 -5.39 -26.12 -4.23
N ILE A 373 -6.35 -25.54 -4.95
CA ILE A 373 -7.33 -24.62 -4.34
C ILE A 373 -8.29 -25.33 -3.38
N LEU A 374 -8.56 -26.63 -3.57
CA LEU A 374 -9.38 -27.43 -2.65
C LEU A 374 -8.73 -27.59 -1.26
N ARG A 375 -7.41 -27.35 -1.14
CA ARG A 375 -6.75 -27.27 0.18
C ARG A 375 -7.35 -26.18 1.05
N MET A 376 -7.95 -25.14 0.46
CA MET A 376 -8.68 -24.11 1.20
C MET A 376 -9.77 -24.72 2.09
N ALA A 377 -10.45 -25.78 1.64
CA ALA A 377 -11.47 -26.47 2.44
C ALA A 377 -10.94 -26.97 3.80
N GLN A 378 -9.67 -27.35 3.86
CA GLN A 378 -9.02 -27.80 5.10
C GLN A 378 -8.74 -26.62 6.04
N TYR A 379 -8.30 -25.48 5.51
CA TYR A 379 -8.04 -24.28 6.32
C TYR A 379 -9.32 -23.61 6.79
N LEU A 380 -10.40 -23.69 5.99
CA LEU A 380 -11.73 -23.23 6.39
C LEU A 380 -12.25 -23.97 7.64
N ALA A 381 -11.84 -25.22 7.86
CA ALA A 381 -12.18 -25.94 9.10
C ALA A 381 -11.44 -25.39 10.34
N LEU A 382 -10.42 -24.54 10.17
CA LEU A 382 -9.64 -23.93 11.26
C LEU A 382 -10.17 -22.55 11.67
N VAL A 383 -11.19 -22.02 10.99
CA VAL A 383 -11.71 -20.65 11.14
C VAL A 383 -13.22 -20.67 11.46
N PRO A 384 -13.64 -21.26 12.59
CA PRO A 384 -15.06 -21.51 12.89
C PRO A 384 -15.90 -20.23 13.08
N GLN A 385 -15.26 -19.07 13.20
CA GLN A 385 -15.92 -17.77 13.37
C GLN A 385 -15.91 -16.92 12.10
N LEU A 386 -15.50 -17.48 10.96
CA LEU A 386 -15.41 -16.74 9.70
C LEU A 386 -16.78 -16.24 9.25
N GLU A 387 -16.89 -14.93 9.00
CA GLU A 387 -18.10 -14.26 8.53
C GLU A 387 -17.99 -13.91 7.04
N THR A 388 -16.79 -13.63 6.55
CA THR A 388 -16.50 -13.20 5.18
C THR A 388 -15.31 -13.92 4.60
N LEU A 389 -15.49 -14.51 3.42
CA LEU A 389 -14.44 -15.10 2.60
C LEU A 389 -14.33 -14.36 1.27
N GLU A 390 -13.20 -13.70 1.04
CA GLU A 390 -12.82 -13.14 -0.25
C GLU A 390 -11.70 -13.98 -0.86
N LEU A 391 -11.94 -14.54 -2.04
CA LEU A 391 -11.01 -15.40 -2.75
C LEU A 391 -10.76 -14.84 -4.15
N HIS A 392 -9.57 -14.31 -4.37
CA HIS A 392 -9.18 -13.71 -5.64
C HIS A 392 -8.18 -14.61 -6.36
N MET A 393 -8.63 -15.23 -7.45
CA MET A 393 -7.83 -16.16 -8.22
C MET A 393 -7.40 -15.51 -9.54
N PHE A 394 -6.14 -15.71 -9.91
CA PHE A 394 -5.62 -15.31 -11.20
C PHE A 394 -4.95 -16.51 -11.85
N TYR A 395 -5.36 -16.86 -13.07
CA TYR A 395 -4.76 -17.93 -13.85
C TYR A 395 -3.93 -17.32 -14.96
N ALA A 396 -2.64 -17.67 -15.03
CA ALA A 396 -1.72 -17.08 -16.01
C ALA A 396 -1.96 -17.56 -17.46
N ARG A 397 -2.62 -18.71 -17.63
CA ARG A 397 -3.05 -19.24 -18.93
C ARG A 397 -4.56 -19.44 -18.91
N ASN A 398 -5.24 -18.87 -19.91
CA ASN A 398 -6.70 -18.77 -20.02
C ASN A 398 -7.28 -19.59 -21.20
N ASP A 399 -6.50 -20.49 -21.80
CA ASP A 399 -6.89 -21.26 -23.00
C ASP A 399 -7.76 -22.49 -22.70
N SER A 400 -7.95 -22.81 -21.42
CA SER A 400 -8.74 -23.97 -20.99
C SER A 400 -10.24 -23.66 -20.89
N SER A 401 -11.06 -24.57 -21.39
CA SER A 401 -12.52 -24.50 -21.32
C SER A 401 -13.06 -24.74 -19.90
N CYS A 402 -14.30 -24.31 -19.65
CA CYS A 402 -15.04 -24.65 -18.43
C CYS A 402 -15.09 -26.16 -18.21
N TRP A 403 -15.18 -26.59 -16.95
CA TRP A 403 -15.39 -28.00 -16.61
C TRP A 403 -16.84 -28.42 -16.92
N HIS A 404 -17.01 -29.59 -17.54
CA HIS A 404 -18.31 -30.16 -17.92
C HIS A 404 -18.59 -31.52 -17.28
N GLY A 405 -17.68 -32.02 -16.43
CA GLY A 405 -17.88 -33.28 -15.70
C GLY A 405 -18.72 -33.08 -14.44
N GLU A 406 -18.95 -34.18 -13.71
CA GLU A 406 -19.64 -34.13 -12.42
C GLU A 406 -18.87 -33.24 -11.43
N VAL A 407 -19.62 -32.38 -10.73
CA VAL A 407 -19.10 -31.50 -9.68
C VAL A 407 -19.34 -32.20 -8.35
N VAL A 408 -18.25 -32.54 -7.67
CA VAL A 408 -18.29 -33.27 -6.41
C VAL A 408 -18.13 -32.27 -5.28
N SER A 409 -19.13 -32.22 -4.39
CA SER A 409 -19.03 -31.40 -3.20
C SER A 409 -17.88 -31.91 -2.33
N PHE A 410 -16.93 -31.03 -2.03
CA PHE A 410 -15.85 -31.35 -1.10
C PHE A 410 -16.37 -31.18 0.34
N PRO A 411 -16.29 -32.22 1.21
CA PRO A 411 -16.80 -32.11 2.57
C PRO A 411 -16.07 -31.01 3.36
N MET A 412 -16.84 -30.06 3.91
CA MET A 412 -16.31 -28.98 4.77
C MET A 412 -17.01 -28.99 6.12
N ARG A 413 -16.39 -28.37 7.13
CA ARG A 413 -16.97 -28.19 8.46
C ARG A 413 -16.64 -26.80 8.99
N GLY A 414 -17.41 -26.29 9.94
CA GLY A 414 -17.11 -25.05 10.65
C GLY A 414 -17.44 -23.77 9.88
N LEU A 415 -18.36 -23.83 8.91
CA LEU A 415 -18.81 -22.68 8.11
C LEU A 415 -20.14 -22.08 8.61
N ASP A 416 -20.52 -22.37 9.85
CA ASP A 416 -21.85 -22.04 10.40
C ASP A 416 -22.12 -20.52 10.47
N ARG A 417 -21.06 -19.71 10.54
CA ARG A 417 -21.12 -18.25 10.62
C ARG A 417 -20.80 -17.53 9.32
N LEU A 418 -20.45 -18.25 8.26
CA LEU A 418 -20.05 -17.64 7.00
C LEU A 418 -21.27 -17.02 6.31
N LYS A 419 -21.25 -15.70 6.18
CA LYS A 419 -22.36 -14.91 5.59
C LYS A 419 -22.08 -14.48 4.17
N MET A 420 -20.82 -14.13 3.87
CA MET A 420 -20.44 -13.57 2.58
C MET A 420 -19.29 -14.34 1.94
N VAL A 421 -19.47 -14.69 0.67
CA VAL A 421 -18.45 -15.29 -0.19
C VAL A 421 -18.31 -14.47 -1.46
N TYR A 422 -17.08 -14.01 -1.72
CA TYR A 422 -16.71 -13.33 -2.95
C TYR A 422 -15.59 -14.09 -3.65
N MET A 423 -15.82 -14.54 -4.89
CA MET A 423 -14.80 -15.23 -5.69
C MET A 423 -14.53 -14.47 -6.99
N SER A 424 -13.33 -13.91 -7.16
CA SER A 424 -12.92 -13.24 -8.41
C SER A 424 -11.98 -14.10 -9.25
N GLY A 425 -12.00 -13.91 -10.57
CA GLY A 425 -11.32 -14.79 -11.52
C GLY A 425 -11.98 -16.17 -11.61
N PHE A 426 -13.29 -16.23 -11.41
CA PHE A 426 -14.07 -17.45 -11.48
C PHE A 426 -14.29 -17.84 -12.96
N ARG A 427 -13.80 -19.00 -13.37
CA ARG A 427 -13.81 -19.46 -14.77
C ARG A 427 -14.56 -20.79 -14.98
N CYS A 428 -15.29 -21.24 -13.95
CA CYS A 428 -15.90 -22.58 -13.90
C CYS A 428 -14.85 -23.69 -14.11
N TYR A 429 -13.68 -23.56 -13.48
CA TYR A 429 -12.75 -24.68 -13.38
C TYR A 429 -13.22 -25.64 -12.29
N ARG A 430 -12.95 -26.95 -12.49
CA ARG A 430 -13.43 -28.03 -11.61
C ARG A 430 -13.27 -27.70 -10.12
N ALA A 431 -12.04 -27.41 -9.70
CA ALA A 431 -11.74 -27.15 -8.29
C ALA A 431 -12.36 -25.85 -7.74
N GLN A 432 -12.62 -24.84 -8.58
CA GLN A 432 -13.36 -23.64 -8.15
C GLN A 432 -14.83 -23.99 -7.88
N MET A 433 -15.43 -24.79 -8.75
CA MET A 433 -16.83 -25.24 -8.65
C MET A 433 -17.01 -26.18 -7.45
N ASP A 434 -16.14 -27.18 -7.30
CA ASP A 434 -16.16 -28.13 -6.19
C ASP A 434 -16.04 -27.42 -4.83
N LEU A 435 -15.13 -26.43 -4.73
CA LEU A 435 -14.98 -25.60 -3.52
C LEU A 435 -16.26 -24.81 -3.23
N LEU A 436 -16.79 -24.08 -4.21
CA LEU A 436 -17.98 -23.26 -4.02
C LEU A 436 -19.21 -24.12 -3.69
N CYS A 437 -19.39 -25.26 -4.35
CA CYS A 437 -20.45 -26.22 -4.04
C CYS A 437 -20.36 -26.75 -2.60
N GLY A 438 -19.16 -27.08 -2.12
CA GLY A 438 -18.99 -27.51 -0.72
C GLY A 438 -19.30 -26.40 0.28
N ILE A 439 -18.94 -25.15 -0.03
CA ILE A 439 -19.33 -23.98 0.79
C ILE A 439 -20.87 -23.81 0.78
N LEU A 440 -21.50 -23.83 -0.38
CA LEU A 440 -22.95 -23.70 -0.53
C LEU A 440 -23.70 -24.79 0.24
N GLN A 441 -23.18 -26.02 0.24
CA GLN A 441 -23.81 -27.13 0.96
C GLN A 441 -23.69 -26.96 2.48
N MET A 442 -22.56 -26.45 2.99
CA MET A 442 -22.23 -26.47 4.43
C MET A 442 -22.50 -25.15 5.17
N ALA A 443 -22.44 -24.00 4.50
CA ALA A 443 -22.58 -22.69 5.14
C ALA A 443 -24.05 -22.29 5.32
N ALA A 444 -24.70 -22.72 6.41
CA ALA A 444 -26.13 -22.48 6.63
C ALA A 444 -26.52 -20.98 6.71
N ALA A 445 -25.65 -20.13 7.25
CA ALA A 445 -25.89 -18.69 7.43
C ALA A 445 -25.51 -17.82 6.21
N LEU A 446 -25.29 -18.43 5.05
CA LEU A 446 -24.80 -17.73 3.86
C LEU A 446 -25.89 -16.81 3.27
N GLU A 447 -25.63 -15.50 3.29
CA GLU A 447 -26.53 -14.44 2.84
C GLU A 447 -26.18 -13.97 1.43
N HIS A 448 -24.88 -13.88 1.12
CA HIS A 448 -24.38 -13.28 -0.11
C HIS A 448 -23.28 -14.13 -0.75
N VAL A 449 -23.53 -14.55 -2.00
CA VAL A 449 -22.52 -15.23 -2.83
C VAL A 449 -22.37 -14.44 -4.11
N THR A 450 -21.14 -14.02 -4.40
CA THR A 450 -20.82 -13.35 -5.67
C THR A 450 -19.64 -14.02 -6.35
N ILE A 451 -19.81 -14.32 -7.63
CA ILE A 451 -18.74 -14.77 -8.51
C ILE A 451 -18.46 -13.69 -9.55
N ASP A 452 -17.17 -13.39 -9.74
CA ASP A 452 -16.68 -12.38 -10.67
C ASP A 452 -15.71 -13.05 -11.66
N PRO A 453 -16.01 -13.05 -12.97
CA PRO A 453 -15.11 -13.61 -13.98
C PRO A 453 -13.75 -12.89 -14.07
N ILE A 454 -13.70 -11.63 -13.67
CA ILE A 454 -12.49 -10.82 -13.73
C ILE A 454 -11.65 -11.07 -12.48
N ALA A 455 -10.37 -11.40 -12.71
CA ALA A 455 -9.39 -11.43 -11.63
C ALA A 455 -9.11 -9.98 -11.19
N ARG A 456 -9.29 -9.68 -9.90
CA ARG A 456 -8.98 -8.35 -9.32
C ARG A 456 -7.52 -8.19 -8.91
N VAL A 457 -6.70 -9.20 -9.14
CA VAL A 457 -5.31 -9.21 -8.72
C VAL A 457 -4.44 -8.55 -9.79
N GLN A 458 -3.87 -7.38 -9.49
CA GLN A 458 -2.89 -6.73 -10.36
C GLN A 458 -1.54 -7.46 -10.24
N PHE A 459 -1.12 -8.14 -11.31
CA PHE A 459 0.22 -8.71 -11.46
C PHE A 459 0.98 -7.99 -12.56
N ARG A 460 2.29 -7.78 -12.39
CA ARG A 460 3.16 -7.00 -13.30
C ARG A 460 3.36 -7.59 -14.71
N SER A 461 2.58 -8.58 -15.15
CA SER A 461 2.62 -9.02 -16.56
C SER A 461 1.42 -8.44 -17.31
N ALA A 462 1.70 -7.52 -18.23
CA ALA A 462 0.72 -6.77 -19.03
C ALA A 462 -0.03 -7.62 -20.08
N HIS A 463 -0.05 -8.96 -19.98
CA HIS A 463 -0.54 -9.82 -21.07
C HIS A 463 -1.59 -10.87 -20.70
N ALA A 464 -2.10 -10.91 -19.47
CA ALA A 464 -2.95 -12.04 -19.06
C ALA A 464 -4.46 -11.77 -18.94
N SER A 465 -4.95 -10.56 -19.24
CA SER A 465 -6.37 -10.21 -19.01
C SER A 465 -7.26 -10.25 -20.25
N LEU A 466 -6.76 -10.68 -21.42
CA LEU A 466 -7.45 -10.42 -22.70
C LEU A 466 -8.39 -11.51 -23.23
N LEU A 467 -8.51 -12.66 -22.55
CA LEU A 467 -9.55 -13.63 -22.90
C LEU A 467 -10.76 -13.42 -22.00
N ILE A 468 -11.78 -12.78 -22.57
CA ILE A 468 -13.11 -12.63 -21.97
C ILE A 468 -13.64 -14.06 -21.74
N PRO A 469 -13.94 -14.45 -20.50
CA PRO A 469 -14.54 -15.75 -20.24
C PRO A 469 -15.89 -15.86 -20.95
N ASP A 470 -16.31 -17.08 -21.22
CA ASP A 470 -17.68 -17.36 -21.71
C ASP A 470 -18.68 -17.03 -20.58
N GLU A 471 -19.04 -15.76 -20.46
CA GLU A 471 -19.90 -15.22 -19.39
C GLU A 471 -21.24 -15.94 -19.32
N ASN A 472 -21.76 -16.36 -20.48
CA ASN A 472 -23.01 -17.12 -20.58
C ASN A 472 -22.90 -18.43 -19.78
N LYS A 473 -21.81 -19.18 -19.95
CA LYS A 473 -21.60 -20.43 -19.21
C LYS A 473 -21.44 -20.22 -17.71
N ILE A 474 -20.79 -19.12 -17.30
CA ILE A 474 -20.64 -18.78 -15.88
C ILE A 474 -22.01 -18.45 -15.28
N CYS A 475 -22.83 -17.68 -15.98
CA CYS A 475 -24.19 -17.35 -15.55
C CYS A 475 -25.12 -18.57 -15.53
N GLU A 476 -25.06 -19.41 -16.56
CA GLU A 476 -25.82 -20.67 -16.63
C GLU A 476 -25.45 -21.60 -15.48
N TRP A 477 -24.15 -21.77 -15.22
CA TRP A 477 -23.70 -22.56 -14.08
C TRP A 477 -24.15 -21.96 -12.74
N ALA A 478 -24.01 -20.65 -12.56
CA ALA A 478 -24.44 -19.96 -11.34
C ALA A 478 -25.94 -20.13 -11.08
N HIS A 479 -26.76 -20.05 -12.14
CA HIS A 479 -28.20 -20.26 -12.05
C HIS A 479 -28.51 -21.71 -11.64
N GLY A 480 -27.95 -22.71 -12.32
CA GLY A 480 -28.18 -24.12 -11.98
C GLY A 480 -27.68 -24.48 -10.58
N ALA A 481 -26.54 -23.93 -10.14
CA ALA A 481 -26.06 -24.10 -8.78
C ALA A 481 -26.98 -23.40 -7.76
N SER A 482 -27.51 -22.22 -8.09
CA SER A 482 -28.45 -21.49 -7.24
C SER A 482 -29.73 -22.28 -7.00
N GLU A 483 -30.30 -22.87 -8.06
CA GLU A 483 -31.47 -23.75 -7.97
C GLU A 483 -31.17 -25.02 -7.16
N ARG A 484 -30.03 -25.67 -7.44
CA ARG A 484 -29.61 -26.91 -6.77
C ARG A 484 -29.47 -26.76 -5.25
N PHE A 485 -28.92 -25.64 -4.79
CA PHE A 485 -28.62 -25.41 -3.36
C PHE A 485 -29.61 -24.49 -2.67
N GLY A 486 -30.59 -23.92 -3.39
CA GLY A 486 -31.56 -22.96 -2.84
C GLY A 486 -30.93 -21.67 -2.32
N LYS A 487 -29.80 -21.24 -2.90
CA LYS A 487 -29.04 -20.06 -2.47
C LYS A 487 -28.75 -19.16 -3.65
N ALA A 488 -29.07 -17.86 -3.54
CA ALA A 488 -28.83 -16.90 -4.62
C ALA A 488 -27.32 -16.73 -4.88
N ILE A 489 -26.89 -16.92 -6.13
CA ILE A 489 -25.51 -16.68 -6.58
C ILE A 489 -25.54 -15.52 -7.57
N ASN A 490 -24.90 -14.41 -7.21
CA ASN A 490 -24.77 -13.25 -8.10
C ASN A 490 -23.52 -13.41 -8.99
N ALA A 491 -23.72 -13.59 -10.29
CA ALA A 491 -22.64 -13.56 -11.26
C ALA A 491 -22.49 -12.14 -11.84
N LYS A 492 -21.32 -11.52 -11.69
CA LYS A 492 -21.06 -10.23 -12.32
C LYS A 492 -20.91 -10.40 -13.83
N ALA A 493 -21.87 -9.90 -14.59
CA ALA A 493 -21.71 -9.64 -16.02
C ALA A 493 -20.80 -8.41 -16.22
N ASN A 494 -19.98 -8.40 -17.26
CA ASN A 494 -19.09 -7.29 -17.52
C ASN A 494 -19.86 -5.95 -17.64
N GLY A 495 -19.39 -4.92 -16.92
CA GLY A 495 -19.84 -3.53 -17.09
C GLY A 495 -19.52 -2.91 -18.47
N ILE A 496 -19.06 -3.70 -19.44
CA ILE A 496 -18.83 -3.25 -20.82
C ILE A 496 -20.18 -2.99 -21.53
N LEU A 497 -21.29 -3.55 -21.06
CA LEU A 497 -22.63 -3.21 -21.55
C LEU A 497 -23.07 -1.77 -21.23
N GLN A 498 -22.44 -1.07 -20.26
CA GLN A 498 -22.71 0.36 -20.04
C GLN A 498 -21.97 1.29 -21.00
N MET A 499 -20.85 0.88 -21.61
CA MET A 499 -20.23 1.66 -22.69
C MET A 499 -20.93 1.45 -24.04
N GLY A 500 -21.54 0.28 -24.26
CA GLY A 500 -22.35 0.01 -25.45
C GLY A 500 -23.61 0.88 -25.55
N ALA A 501 -24.20 1.27 -24.41
CA ALA A 501 -25.35 2.17 -24.37
C ALA A 501 -25.00 3.65 -24.63
N VAL A 502 -23.74 4.05 -24.42
CA VAL A 502 -23.26 5.42 -24.72
C VAL A 502 -22.89 5.59 -26.19
N LEU A 503 -22.61 4.50 -26.91
CA LEU A 503 -22.26 4.54 -28.34
C LEU A 503 -23.47 4.49 -29.30
N GLN A 504 -24.70 4.39 -28.79
CA GLN A 504 -25.90 4.50 -29.63
C GLN A 504 -26.23 5.94 -30.07
N HIS A 505 -25.45 6.94 -29.62
CA HIS A 505 -25.60 8.35 -30.01
C HIS A 505 -24.31 8.96 -30.60
N VAL A 506 -23.60 8.22 -31.45
CA VAL A 506 -22.55 8.82 -32.30
C VAL A 506 -22.99 8.74 -33.76
N THR A 507 -23.62 9.83 -34.22
CA THR A 507 -23.82 10.09 -35.65
C THR A 507 -22.45 10.34 -36.28
N ILE A 508 -22.08 9.50 -37.25
CA ILE A 508 -20.82 9.62 -37.98
C ILE A 508 -21.00 10.69 -39.07
N ASP A 509 -20.33 11.84 -38.93
CA ASP A 509 -20.14 12.81 -40.01
C ASP A 509 -18.75 12.57 -40.65
N PRO A 510 -18.61 12.39 -41.98
CA PRO A 510 -17.41 11.77 -42.55
C PRO A 510 -16.14 12.64 -42.63
N ILE A 511 -16.13 13.89 -42.15
CA ILE A 511 -14.99 14.80 -42.38
C ILE A 511 -14.76 15.74 -41.19
N ALA A 512 -14.21 15.24 -40.07
CA ALA A 512 -13.45 16.08 -39.13
C ALA A 512 -12.64 15.22 -38.14
N ARG A 513 -11.38 15.58 -37.94
CA ARG A 513 -10.43 14.97 -37.00
C ARG A 513 -11.01 14.88 -35.58
N VAL A 514 -11.01 13.68 -34.99
CA VAL A 514 -11.36 13.46 -33.59
C VAL A 514 -10.20 13.92 -32.69
N GLN A 515 -10.44 14.92 -31.85
CA GLN A 515 -9.62 15.26 -30.69
C GLN A 515 -10.13 14.49 -29.47
N PHE A 516 -9.27 13.74 -28.79
CA PHE A 516 -9.57 13.16 -27.48
C PHE A 516 -9.35 14.20 -26.38
N ARG A 517 -10.41 14.60 -25.66
CA ARG A 517 -10.28 15.24 -24.34
C ARG A 517 -10.50 14.18 -23.26
N SER A 518 -9.42 13.82 -22.58
CA SER A 518 -9.43 13.00 -21.36
C SER A 518 -10.07 13.79 -20.21
N ALA A 519 -11.07 13.19 -19.59
CA ALA A 519 -11.51 13.53 -18.25
C ALA A 519 -11.61 12.24 -17.46
N TYR A 520 -10.49 11.69 -17.00
CA TYR A 520 -10.35 10.94 -15.74
C TYR A 520 -8.85 10.78 -15.46
N ALA A 521 -8.43 11.33 -14.31
CA ALA A 521 -7.05 11.38 -13.87
C ALA A 521 -6.58 10.04 -13.32
N GLY A 522 -5.33 9.68 -13.63
CA GLY A 522 -4.53 8.78 -12.81
C GLY A 522 -4.44 7.32 -13.26
N LEU A 523 -4.05 7.07 -14.50
CA LEU A 523 -3.44 5.79 -14.90
C LEU A 523 -2.29 6.07 -15.89
N PHE A 524 -1.21 5.31 -15.74
CA PHE A 524 -0.02 5.30 -16.58
C PHE A 524 -0.41 5.18 -18.06
N ILE A 525 0.05 6.12 -18.90
CA ILE A 525 -0.14 6.10 -20.35
C ILE A 525 0.98 5.20 -20.93
N PRO A 526 0.67 4.10 -21.65
CA PRO A 526 1.66 3.37 -22.44
C PRO A 526 2.06 4.20 -23.67
N ASP A 527 3.24 3.93 -24.23
CA ASP A 527 3.81 4.66 -25.39
C ASP A 527 2.84 4.76 -26.58
N GLU A 528 2.90 5.86 -27.34
CA GLU A 528 1.99 6.13 -28.49
C GLU A 528 2.07 5.04 -29.58
N ASP A 529 3.21 4.34 -29.68
CA ASP A 529 3.40 3.22 -30.61
C ASP A 529 2.61 1.96 -30.18
N GLU A 530 2.43 1.72 -28.88
CA GLU A 530 1.61 0.60 -28.36
C GLU A 530 0.11 0.85 -28.54
N ILE A 531 -0.32 2.11 -28.49
CA ILE A 531 -1.72 2.51 -28.77
C ILE A 531 -2.03 2.35 -30.27
N CYS A 532 -1.07 2.65 -31.15
CA CYS A 532 -1.25 2.52 -32.60
C CYS A 532 -1.27 1.05 -33.05
N GLU A 533 -0.43 0.16 -32.49
CA GLU A 533 -0.51 -1.28 -32.77
C GLU A 533 -1.80 -1.91 -32.22
N TRP A 534 -2.25 -1.48 -31.03
CA TRP A 534 -3.53 -1.91 -30.46
C TRP A 534 -4.72 -1.45 -31.32
N ALA A 535 -4.72 -0.20 -31.79
CA ALA A 535 -5.75 0.35 -32.67
C ALA A 535 -5.78 -0.33 -34.05
N HIS A 536 -4.63 -0.65 -34.63
CA HIS A 536 -4.56 -1.38 -35.91
C HIS A 536 -5.05 -2.83 -35.76
N GLY A 537 -4.62 -3.55 -34.73
CA GLY A 537 -5.06 -4.92 -34.47
C GLY A 537 -6.54 -5.04 -34.11
N ALA A 538 -7.10 -4.05 -33.42
CA ALA A 538 -8.54 -3.97 -33.14
C ALA A 538 -9.33 -3.64 -34.41
N SER A 539 -8.90 -2.64 -35.20
CA SER A 539 -9.57 -2.25 -36.44
C SER A 539 -9.64 -3.39 -37.46
N GLU A 540 -8.60 -4.21 -37.57
CA GLU A 540 -8.56 -5.31 -38.53
C GLU A 540 -9.49 -6.47 -38.12
N ARG A 541 -9.59 -6.75 -36.81
CA ARG A 541 -10.49 -7.79 -36.26
C ARG A 541 -11.96 -7.35 -36.24
N PHE A 542 -12.24 -6.08 -35.92
CA PHE A 542 -13.59 -5.51 -35.99
C PHE A 542 -14.06 -5.36 -37.45
N GLY A 543 -13.16 -4.97 -38.35
CA GLY A 543 -13.44 -4.92 -39.79
C GLY A 543 -13.83 -6.29 -40.35
N LYS A 544 -13.13 -7.36 -39.94
CA LYS A 544 -13.42 -8.73 -40.36
C LYS A 544 -14.77 -9.24 -39.84
N ALA A 545 -15.10 -8.97 -38.57
CA ALA A 545 -16.37 -9.35 -37.95
C ALA A 545 -17.58 -8.60 -38.56
N ILE A 546 -17.41 -7.33 -38.93
CA ILE A 546 -18.45 -6.55 -39.63
C ILE A 546 -18.63 -7.07 -41.05
N ASN A 547 -17.55 -7.42 -41.75
CA ASN A 547 -17.63 -7.92 -43.12
C ASN A 547 -18.30 -9.31 -43.20
N GLU A 548 -18.01 -10.21 -42.26
CA GLU A 548 -18.66 -11.52 -42.14
C GLU A 548 -20.16 -11.39 -41.82
N ARG A 549 -20.54 -10.41 -40.99
CA ARG A 549 -21.95 -10.15 -40.64
C ARG A 549 -22.71 -9.47 -41.79
N CYS A 550 -22.08 -8.58 -42.55
CA CYS A 550 -22.63 -8.01 -43.78
C CYS A 550 -22.78 -9.05 -44.90
N LEU A 551 -21.84 -10.00 -45.02
CA LEU A 551 -21.94 -11.14 -45.96
C LEU A 551 -23.03 -12.14 -45.57
N SER A 552 -23.27 -12.31 -44.27
CA SER A 552 -24.37 -13.15 -43.77
C SER A 552 -25.75 -12.51 -43.99
N ILE A 553 -25.85 -11.18 -43.89
CA ILE A 553 -27.09 -10.43 -44.17
C ILE A 553 -27.38 -10.36 -45.68
N LYS A 554 -26.35 -10.26 -46.54
CA LYS A 554 -26.51 -10.31 -48.01
C LYS A 554 -26.89 -11.69 -48.57
N LYS A 555 -26.82 -12.76 -47.77
CA LYS A 555 -27.30 -14.11 -48.13
C LYS A 555 -28.74 -14.38 -47.66
N MET A 556 -29.34 -13.45 -46.92
CA MET A 556 -30.71 -13.54 -46.38
C MET A 556 -31.71 -12.57 -47.04
N ASN A 557 -31.27 -11.85 -48.09
CA ASN A 557 -32.10 -11.17 -49.09
C ASN A 557 -31.72 -11.70 -50.47
#